data_AF-A0A5Q4H774-F1
#
_entry.id   AF-A0A5Q4H774-F1
#
_cell.length_a   1.000
_cell.length_b   1.000
_cell.length_c   1.000
_cell.angle_alpha   90.00
_cell.angle_beta   90.00
_cell.angle_gamma   90.00
#
_symmetry.space_group_name_H-M   'P 1'
#
loop_
_entity.id
_entity.type
_entity.pdbx_description
1 polymer ?
#
loop_
_entity_poly.entity_id
_entity_poly.type
_entity_poly.pdbx_seq_one_letter_code
_entity_poly.pdbx_strand_id
1 'polypeptide(L)'
;MSESWWFVLTVTAVLGALAIMAWPHWRRYRVTSRFERARKRFHLRREWLEVDFLKGASAASRDRGLDWQDCEFEDEAFFATDRKTGQLRAFVGLTIFFSSLEDALRDRSAGTSIRSATAVFCFDGRDWDTDGRALFNLNPFEAIERFKHELEQVD
;
A
#
# COMPACT_ATOMS: atom_id res chain seq x y z
N MET A 1 22.78 -53.86 16.07
CA MET A 1 22.64 -52.81 15.02
C MET A 1 21.54 -51.78 15.38
N SER A 2 21.27 -51.51 16.67
CA SER A 2 20.15 -50.67 17.13
C SER A 2 20.55 -49.45 17.98
N GLU A 3 21.83 -49.28 18.34
CA GLU A 3 22.26 -48.28 19.33
C GLU A 3 22.53 -46.89 18.72
N SER A 4 22.82 -46.79 17.42
CA SER A 4 23.09 -45.51 16.74
C SER A 4 21.84 -44.74 16.32
N TRP A 5 20.67 -45.38 16.29
CA TRP A 5 19.43 -44.75 15.81
C TRP A 5 18.93 -43.64 16.75
N TRP A 6 19.15 -43.78 18.06
CA TRP A 6 18.80 -42.75 19.04
C TRP A 6 19.59 -41.45 18.84
N PHE A 7 20.87 -41.52 18.47
CA PHE A 7 21.67 -40.33 18.14
C PHE A 7 21.17 -39.63 16.88
N VAL A 8 20.76 -40.40 15.86
CA VAL A 8 20.19 -39.81 14.65
C VAL A 8 18.89 -39.08 15.00
N LEU A 9 18.00 -39.70 15.79
CA LEU A 9 16.73 -39.10 16.21
C LEU A 9 16.93 -37.80 17.01
N THR A 10 17.83 -37.79 17.99
CA THR A 10 18.08 -36.59 18.80
C THR A 10 18.68 -35.45 17.98
N VAL A 11 19.62 -35.75 17.08
CA VAL A 11 20.21 -34.74 16.18
C VAL A 11 19.15 -34.16 15.25
N THR A 12 18.29 -34.98 14.64
CA THR A 12 17.19 -34.45 13.80
C THR A 12 16.18 -33.63 14.58
N ALA A 13 15.84 -34.02 15.81
CA ALA A 13 14.90 -33.27 16.65
C ALA A 13 15.48 -31.90 17.04
N VAL A 14 16.76 -31.84 17.39
CA VAL A 14 17.45 -30.58 17.73
C VAL A 14 17.56 -29.67 16.52
N LEU A 15 17.93 -30.20 15.34
CA LEU A 15 17.98 -29.42 14.10
C LEU A 15 16.59 -28.92 13.69
N GLY A 16 15.55 -29.73 13.85
CA GLY A 16 14.17 -29.34 13.60
C GLY A 16 13.71 -28.20 14.52
N ALA A 17 14.00 -28.30 15.82
CA ALA A 17 13.68 -27.26 16.80
C ALA A 17 14.42 -25.94 16.49
N LEU A 18 15.72 -26.01 16.16
CA LEU A 18 16.51 -24.84 15.78
C LEU A 18 15.98 -24.20 14.48
N ALA A 19 15.58 -25.01 13.48
CA ALA A 19 14.99 -24.50 12.25
C ALA A 19 13.66 -23.79 12.50
N ILE A 20 12.78 -24.36 13.33
CA ILE A 20 11.49 -23.75 13.72
C ILE A 20 11.72 -22.43 14.46
N MET A 21 12.70 -22.38 15.35
CA MET A 21 13.02 -21.19 16.14
C MET A 21 13.67 -20.08 15.29
N ALA A 22 14.52 -20.46 14.33
CA ALA A 22 15.17 -19.53 13.41
C ALA A 22 14.25 -19.05 12.27
N TRP A 23 13.21 -19.80 11.92
CA TRP A 23 12.26 -19.49 10.84
C TRP A 23 11.62 -18.10 10.95
N PRO A 24 10.97 -17.72 12.06
CA PRO A 24 10.38 -16.39 12.19
C PRO A 24 11.44 -15.28 12.16
N HIS A 25 12.64 -15.55 12.69
CA HIS A 25 13.73 -14.59 12.69
C HIS A 25 14.25 -14.34 11.27
N TRP A 26 14.57 -15.39 10.52
CA TRP A 26 15.01 -15.27 9.12
C TRP A 26 13.93 -14.69 8.21
N ARG A 27 12.65 -15.01 8.46
CA ARG A 27 11.52 -14.41 7.74
C ARG A 27 11.45 -12.90 7.96
N ARG A 28 11.66 -12.42 9.19
CA ARG A 28 11.71 -10.99 9.52
C ARG A 28 12.92 -10.29 8.88
N TYR A 29 14.10 -10.90 8.89
CA TYR A 29 15.31 -10.31 8.29
C TYR A 29 15.27 -10.23 6.76
N ARG A 30 14.60 -11.17 6.07
CA ARG A 30 14.42 -11.03 4.61
C ARG A 30 13.47 -9.88 4.23
N VAL A 31 12.55 -9.50 5.12
CA VAL A 31 11.56 -8.45 4.86
C VAL A 31 12.22 -7.07 4.84
N THR A 32 13.16 -6.77 5.75
CA THR A 32 13.81 -5.45 5.83
C THR A 32 14.60 -5.11 4.56
N SER A 33 15.40 -6.05 4.04
CA SER A 33 16.17 -5.84 2.81
C SER A 33 15.30 -5.70 1.55
N ARG A 34 14.10 -6.30 1.56
CA ARG A 34 13.11 -6.18 0.48
C ARG A 34 12.37 -4.86 0.56
N PHE A 35 12.05 -4.39 1.77
CA PHE A 35 11.39 -3.11 2.02
C PHE A 35 12.19 -1.93 1.44
N GLU A 36 13.48 -1.82 1.78
CA GLU A 36 14.34 -0.74 1.27
C GLU A 36 14.40 -0.70 -0.26
N ARG A 37 14.45 -1.87 -0.89
CA ARG A 37 14.45 -1.97 -2.36
C ARG A 37 13.10 -1.57 -2.95
N ALA A 38 12.01 -2.00 -2.33
CA ALA A 38 10.66 -1.65 -2.74
C ALA A 38 10.43 -0.13 -2.60
N ARG A 39 10.80 0.46 -1.46
CA ARG A 39 10.73 1.91 -1.22
C ARG A 39 11.53 2.71 -2.25
N LYS A 40 12.79 2.33 -2.50
CA LYS A 40 13.60 2.97 -3.56
C LYS A 40 12.93 2.88 -4.93
N ARG A 41 12.36 1.72 -5.27
CA ARG A 41 11.67 1.52 -6.54
C ARG A 41 10.39 2.37 -6.63
N PHE A 42 9.67 2.53 -5.53
CA PHE A 42 8.50 3.41 -5.46
C PHE A 42 8.89 4.83 -5.86
N HIS A 43 9.89 5.40 -5.18
CA HIS A 43 10.34 6.76 -5.48
C HIS A 43 10.87 6.92 -6.90
N LEU A 44 11.60 5.92 -7.44
CA LEU A 44 12.08 5.94 -8.83
C LEU A 44 10.97 5.94 -9.87
N ARG A 45 9.82 5.32 -9.56
CA ARG A 45 8.72 5.11 -10.50
C ARG A 45 7.47 5.94 -10.16
N ARG A 46 7.60 6.86 -9.21
CA ARG A 46 6.49 7.58 -8.60
C ARG A 46 5.60 8.28 -9.62
N GLU A 47 6.19 9.09 -10.49
CA GLU A 47 5.43 9.87 -11.49
C GLU A 47 4.61 8.95 -12.42
N TRP A 48 5.15 7.80 -12.80
CA TRP A 48 4.43 6.82 -13.62
C TRP A 48 3.26 6.19 -12.85
N LEU A 49 3.46 5.88 -11.57
CA LEU A 49 2.41 5.33 -10.71
C LEU A 49 1.29 6.34 -10.50
N GLU A 50 1.61 7.63 -10.33
CA GLU A 50 0.63 8.70 -10.21
C GLU A 50 -0.20 8.86 -11.49
N VAL A 51 0.44 8.76 -12.67
CA VAL A 51 -0.26 8.74 -13.96
C VAL A 51 -1.20 7.54 -14.08
N ASP A 52 -0.76 6.34 -13.71
CA ASP A 52 -1.59 5.14 -13.79
C ASP A 52 -2.74 5.16 -12.77
N PHE A 53 -2.48 5.71 -11.58
CA PHE A 53 -3.51 5.98 -10.58
C PHE A 53 -4.57 6.93 -11.13
N LEU A 54 -4.17 8.06 -11.73
CA LEU A 54 -5.07 9.04 -12.32
C LEU A 54 -5.99 8.41 -13.38
N LYS A 55 -5.45 7.54 -14.24
CA LYS A 55 -6.25 6.80 -15.24
C LYS A 55 -7.29 5.90 -14.58
N GLY A 56 -6.89 5.10 -13.59
CA GLY A 56 -7.81 4.18 -12.90
C GLY A 56 -8.88 4.92 -12.10
N ALA A 57 -8.49 5.96 -11.38
CA ALA A 57 -9.36 6.70 -10.49
C ALA A 57 -10.32 7.64 -11.24
N SER A 58 -9.90 8.24 -12.37
CA SER A 58 -10.80 9.02 -13.25
C SER A 58 -11.88 8.14 -13.91
N ALA A 59 -11.55 6.89 -14.25
CA ALA A 59 -12.55 5.93 -14.73
C ALA A 59 -13.55 5.60 -13.62
N ALA A 60 -13.06 5.28 -12.41
CA ALA A 60 -13.91 4.92 -11.27
C ALA A 60 -14.78 6.08 -10.75
N SER A 61 -14.32 7.34 -10.85
CA SER A 61 -15.09 8.52 -10.42
C SER A 61 -16.19 8.89 -11.42
N ARG A 62 -15.92 8.74 -12.72
CA ARG A 62 -16.91 8.98 -13.79
C ARG A 62 -18.13 8.08 -13.66
N ASP A 63 -17.92 6.80 -13.32
CA ASP A 63 -19.00 5.85 -13.05
C ASP A 63 -19.90 6.29 -11.87
N ARG A 64 -19.38 7.14 -10.98
CA ARG A 64 -20.09 7.70 -9.82
C ARG A 64 -20.67 9.09 -10.07
N GLY A 65 -20.60 9.60 -11.30
CA GLY A 65 -21.08 10.93 -11.66
C GLY A 65 -20.24 12.08 -11.09
N LEU A 66 -19.00 11.82 -10.67
CA LEU A 66 -18.06 12.83 -10.20
C LEU A 66 -17.04 13.11 -11.30
N ASP A 67 -16.96 14.37 -11.76
CA ASP A 67 -15.95 14.77 -12.74
C ASP A 67 -14.67 15.19 -12.02
N TRP A 68 -13.67 14.29 -12.06
CA TRP A 68 -12.35 14.54 -11.52
C TRP A 68 -11.57 15.41 -12.50
N GLN A 69 -11.35 16.66 -12.12
CA GLN A 69 -10.72 17.62 -13.02
C GLN A 69 -9.21 17.60 -12.90
N ASP A 70 -8.72 17.60 -11.65
CA ASP A 70 -7.29 17.60 -11.35
C ASP A 70 -7.01 17.00 -9.96
N CYS A 71 -5.77 16.62 -9.70
CA CYS A 71 -5.30 16.30 -8.35
C CYS A 71 -3.83 16.63 -8.13
N GLU A 72 -3.50 17.03 -6.92
CA GLU A 72 -2.13 17.28 -6.46
C GLU A 72 -1.73 16.20 -5.45
N PHE A 73 -0.60 15.53 -5.68
CA PHE A 73 -0.02 14.56 -4.75
C PHE A 73 0.93 15.25 -3.77
N GLU A 74 0.91 14.82 -2.51
CA GLU A 74 1.86 15.25 -1.49
C GLU A 74 3.20 14.52 -1.65
N ASP A 75 4.32 15.19 -1.41
CA ASP A 75 5.66 14.60 -1.58
C ASP A 75 5.94 13.41 -0.64
N GLU A 76 5.26 13.33 0.50
CA GLU A 76 5.50 12.28 1.48
C GLU A 76 4.71 11.00 1.17
N ALA A 77 5.38 9.85 1.30
CA ALA A 77 4.78 8.53 1.11
C ALA A 77 4.95 7.70 2.38
N PHE A 78 3.84 7.20 2.89
CA PHE A 78 3.79 6.35 4.08
C PHE A 78 3.63 4.90 3.67
N PHE A 79 4.35 4.00 4.32
CA PHE A 79 4.33 2.58 3.96
C PHE A 79 3.71 1.74 5.06
N ALA A 80 2.90 0.76 4.66
CA ALA A 80 2.36 -0.23 5.59
C ALA A 80 2.27 -1.60 4.93
N THR A 81 2.41 -2.65 5.71
CA THR A 81 2.26 -4.03 5.26
C THR A 81 0.90 -4.56 5.68
N ASP A 82 0.19 -5.22 4.77
CA ASP A 82 -1.01 -5.96 5.10
C ASP A 82 -0.67 -7.17 5.97
N ARG A 83 -1.25 -7.27 7.17
CA ARG A 83 -0.97 -8.32 8.16
C ARG A 83 -1.41 -9.70 7.70
N LYS A 84 -2.44 -9.79 6.85
CA LYS A 84 -3.00 -11.07 6.36
C LYS A 84 -2.17 -11.59 5.20
N THR A 85 -1.83 -10.72 4.24
CA THR A 85 -1.16 -11.12 3.00
C THR A 85 0.36 -10.93 3.04
N GLY A 86 0.85 -10.06 3.91
CA GLY A 86 2.25 -9.61 3.94
C GLY A 86 2.62 -8.67 2.78
N GLN A 87 1.64 -8.19 2.01
CA GLN A 87 1.89 -7.28 0.89
C GLN A 87 2.17 -5.87 1.38
N LEU A 88 3.19 -5.24 0.79
CA LEU A 88 3.54 -3.86 1.08
C LEU A 88 2.62 -2.91 0.31
N ARG A 89 2.16 -1.85 0.97
CA ARG A 89 1.36 -0.78 0.40
C ARG A 89 2.01 0.56 0.68
N ALA A 90 1.87 1.49 -0.26
CA ALA A 90 2.25 2.88 -0.10
C ALA A 90 0.98 3.74 -0.10
N PHE A 91 0.96 4.72 0.79
CA PHE A 91 -0.12 5.66 1.02
C PHE A 91 0.44 7.06 0.79
N VAL A 92 -0.13 7.76 -0.19
CA VAL A 92 0.31 9.11 -0.57
C VAL A 92 -0.88 10.03 -0.41
N GLY A 93 -0.69 11.16 0.29
CA GLY A 93 -1.72 12.18 0.40
C GLY A 93 -2.01 12.79 -0.96
N LEU A 94 -3.26 13.07 -1.26
CA LEU A 94 -3.61 13.79 -2.47
C LEU A 94 -4.79 14.74 -2.24
N THR A 95 -4.72 15.89 -2.89
CA THR A 95 -5.78 16.87 -2.93
C THR A 95 -6.49 16.79 -4.26
N ILE A 96 -7.81 16.63 -4.21
CA ILE A 96 -8.65 16.45 -5.37
C ILE A 96 -9.40 17.72 -5.69
N PHE A 97 -9.47 18.06 -6.98
CA PHE A 97 -10.33 19.11 -7.50
C PHE A 97 -11.47 18.50 -8.33
N PHE A 98 -12.69 18.62 -7.81
CA PHE A 98 -13.91 18.20 -8.52
C PHE A 98 -14.53 19.35 -9.29
N SER A 99 -14.92 19.08 -10.53
CA SER A 99 -15.86 19.93 -11.26
C SER A 99 -17.28 19.42 -11.02
N SER A 100 -18.16 20.29 -10.53
CA SER A 100 -19.57 19.98 -10.47
C SER A 100 -20.21 20.36 -11.81
N LEU A 101 -20.42 19.37 -12.69
CA LEU A 101 -21.23 19.55 -13.90
C LEU A 101 -22.66 19.99 -13.55
N GLU A 102 -23.15 19.56 -12.39
CA GLU A 102 -24.49 19.87 -11.88
C GLU A 102 -24.65 21.33 -11.44
N ASP A 103 -23.60 21.95 -10.88
CA ASP A 103 -23.63 23.37 -10.50
C ASP A 103 -23.44 24.30 -11.71
N ALA A 104 -22.68 23.87 -12.73
CA ALA A 104 -22.54 24.62 -13.99
C ALA A 104 -23.88 24.76 -14.73
N LEU A 105 -24.75 23.75 -14.70
CA LEU A 105 -26.09 23.79 -15.31
C LEU A 105 -27.13 24.54 -14.47
N ARG A 106 -26.91 24.70 -13.17
CA ARG A 106 -27.86 25.32 -12.23
C ARG A 106 -27.57 26.80 -11.94
N ASP A 107 -26.68 27.44 -12.72
CA ASP A 107 -26.28 28.85 -12.58
C ASP A 107 -25.88 29.24 -11.14
N ARG A 108 -25.30 28.28 -10.41
CA ARG A 108 -24.52 28.57 -9.21
C ARG A 108 -23.08 28.59 -9.64
N SER A 109 -22.30 29.55 -9.13
CA SER A 109 -20.85 29.58 -9.31
C SER A 109 -20.32 28.15 -9.21
N ALA A 110 -19.81 27.60 -10.31
CA ALA A 110 -19.30 26.25 -10.37
C ALA A 110 -18.21 26.12 -9.31
N GLY A 111 -18.59 25.63 -8.14
CA GLY A 111 -17.71 25.61 -6.98
C GLY A 111 -16.78 24.43 -7.15
N THR A 112 -15.50 24.69 -7.40
CA THR A 112 -14.48 23.64 -7.34
C THR A 112 -14.52 23.05 -5.93
N SER A 113 -14.97 21.80 -5.81
CA SER A 113 -14.98 21.13 -4.51
C SER A 113 -13.61 20.50 -4.29
N ILE A 114 -12.93 20.96 -3.24
CA ILE A 114 -11.63 20.41 -2.84
C ILE A 114 -11.87 19.32 -1.80
N ARG A 115 -11.24 18.15 -1.98
CA ARG A 115 -11.27 17.05 -1.01
C ARG A 115 -9.88 16.48 -0.81
N SER A 116 -9.49 16.34 0.45
CA SER A 116 -8.31 15.54 0.81
C SER A 116 -8.64 14.06 0.67
N ALA A 117 -7.70 13.31 0.14
CA ALA A 117 -7.79 11.87 -0.01
C ALA A 117 -6.40 11.23 0.14
N THR A 118 -6.37 9.91 0.20
CA THR A 118 -5.13 9.13 0.19
C THR A 118 -5.15 8.14 -0.98
N ALA A 119 -4.13 8.20 -1.83
CA ALA A 119 -3.90 7.22 -2.89
C ALA A 119 -3.28 5.96 -2.29
N VAL A 120 -3.71 4.80 -2.78
CA VAL A 120 -3.17 3.51 -2.36
C VAL A 120 -2.46 2.84 -3.53
N PHE A 121 -1.20 2.48 -3.30
CA PHE A 121 -0.37 1.70 -4.22
C PHE A 121 -0.02 0.36 -3.57
N CYS A 122 0.02 -0.70 -4.36
CA CYS A 122 0.26 -2.06 -3.92
C CYS A 122 1.57 -2.58 -4.52
N PHE A 123 2.38 -3.27 -3.70
CA PHE A 123 3.59 -3.94 -4.15
C PHE A 123 3.33 -5.45 -4.26
N ASP A 124 3.48 -6.02 -5.45
CA ASP A 124 3.22 -7.44 -5.71
C ASP A 124 4.42 -8.35 -5.34
N GLY A 125 5.53 -7.76 -4.91
CA GLY A 125 6.80 -8.44 -4.62
C GLY A 125 7.87 -8.22 -5.68
N ARG A 126 7.48 -7.74 -6.86
CA ARG A 126 8.37 -7.34 -7.96
C ARG A 126 8.25 -5.86 -8.23
N ASP A 127 7.06 -5.36 -8.51
CA ASP A 127 6.80 -3.99 -8.91
C ASP A 127 5.64 -3.37 -8.14
N TRP A 128 5.54 -2.05 -8.26
CA TRP A 128 4.43 -1.27 -7.73
C TRP A 128 3.34 -1.13 -8.78
N ASP A 129 2.10 -1.20 -8.33
CA ASP A 129 0.91 -1.07 -9.15
C ASP A 129 -0.20 -0.34 -8.37
N THR A 130 -1.27 0.04 -9.06
CA THR A 130 -2.43 0.71 -8.48
C THR A 130 -3.72 0.42 -9.23
N ASP A 131 -4.79 0.22 -8.46
CA ASP A 131 -6.14 0.06 -8.99
C ASP A 131 -6.88 1.41 -9.10
N GLY A 132 -6.18 2.54 -8.92
CA GLY A 132 -6.81 3.87 -8.84
C GLY A 132 -7.65 4.08 -7.57
N ARG A 133 -7.35 3.34 -6.50
CA ARG A 133 -8.13 3.40 -5.26
C ARG A 133 -7.75 4.63 -4.42
N ALA A 134 -8.68 5.58 -4.31
CA ALA A 134 -8.57 6.71 -3.40
C ALA A 134 -9.41 6.51 -2.11
N LEU A 135 -8.82 6.81 -0.96
CA LEU A 135 -9.51 6.88 0.33
C LEU A 135 -9.88 8.33 0.63
N PHE A 136 -11.13 8.70 0.37
CA PHE A 136 -11.61 10.07 0.55
C PHE A 136 -11.70 10.49 2.02
N ASN A 137 -11.43 11.77 2.28
CA ASN A 137 -11.49 12.40 3.59
C ASN A 137 -10.59 11.73 4.63
N LEU A 138 -9.46 11.20 4.18
CA LEU A 138 -8.42 10.63 5.03
C LEU A 138 -7.06 11.09 4.52
N ASN A 139 -6.21 11.50 5.46
CA ASN A 139 -4.77 11.59 5.20
C ASN A 139 -4.11 10.20 5.36
N PRO A 140 -2.87 10.02 4.88
CA PRO A 140 -2.20 8.71 4.92
C PRO A 140 -2.10 8.10 6.32
N PHE A 141 -1.82 8.93 7.33
CA PHE A 141 -1.71 8.49 8.72
C PHE A 141 -3.05 7.98 9.26
N GLU A 142 -4.13 8.75 9.07
CA GLU A 142 -5.49 8.36 9.45
C GLU A 142 -5.98 7.13 8.69
N ALA A 143 -5.58 6.98 7.42
CA ALA A 143 -5.88 5.78 6.64
C ALA A 143 -5.24 4.55 7.27
N ILE A 144 -3.95 4.61 7.59
CA ILE A 144 -3.22 3.51 8.24
C ILE A 144 -3.84 3.20 9.60
N GLU A 145 -4.12 4.21 10.42
CA GLU A 145 -4.72 4.04 11.75
C GLU A 145 -6.13 3.44 11.68
N ARG A 146 -6.96 3.89 10.74
CA ARG A 146 -8.31 3.35 10.50
C ARG A 146 -8.25 1.86 10.14
N PHE A 147 -7.23 1.45 9.39
CA PHE A 147 -7.04 0.07 8.95
C PHE A 147 -5.99 -0.70 9.77
N LYS A 148 -5.62 -0.25 10.98
CA LYS A 148 -4.56 -0.85 11.81
C LYS A 148 -4.73 -2.35 12.16
N HIS A 149 -5.96 -2.84 12.13
CA HIS A 149 -6.26 -4.26 12.35
C HIS A 149 -5.77 -5.11 11.17
N GLU A 150 -5.66 -4.52 9.99
CA GLU A 150 -5.23 -5.16 8.75
C GLU A 150 -3.86 -4.66 8.29
N LEU A 151 -3.43 -3.49 8.72
CA LEU A 151 -2.17 -2.86 8.33
C LEU A 151 -1.19 -2.77 9.51
N GLU A 152 0.09 -2.93 9.19
CA GLU A 152 1.22 -2.69 10.08
C GLU A 152 2.10 -1.64 9.43
N GLN A 153 2.19 -0.45 10.03
CA GLN A 153 3.06 0.62 9.53
C GLN A 153 4.52 0.16 9.51
N VAL A 154 5.23 0.50 8.44
CA VAL A 154 6.66 0.22 8.28
C VAL A 154 7.35 1.52 7.92
N ASP A 155 8.11 2.08 8.87
CA ASP A 155 8.92 3.30 8.68
C ASP A 155 10.33 2.98 8.15
#